data_AF-A0A4Q3V9M3-F1
#
_entry.id   AF-A0A4Q3V9M3-F1
#
_cell.length_a   1.000
_cell.length_b   1.000
_cell.length_c   1.000
_cell.angle_alpha   90.00
_cell.angle_beta   90.00
_cell.angle_gamma   90.00
#
_symmetry.space_group_name_H-M   'P 1'
#
loop_
_entity.id
_entity.type
_entity.pdbx_description
1 polymer ?
#
loop_
_entity_poly.entity_id
_entity_poly.type
_entity_poly.pdbx_seq_one_letter_code
_entity_poly.pdbx_strand_id
1 'polypeptide(L)'
;MPPVGTSDRRQRQPLQRMKPLAQRPGQPLPSPNDWSFELIEDYHAVIKHTAERFGLDTYANQLEVITAEQMMDAYASVGMPVNYRHWSYGKEFIATERSYKRGQMGLAYEIVINSDPCIAYLMEENTLAMQALVIAHACYGHNSFFKGNYLFRMWTDASSIIDYLVYAKNYVADCEERYGLDAVEGLLDSCHALMNHGVDRYRRPAKLSLAEERARLKDRENHAQLQINDLWRTLPKKPDRPDEAAESRRFPDEPQENLLYFIEKNAPLLEPWQREVVRIVRKIAQYFYPQRQTQVMNEGWATFWHHRLLNQMYDDGYLSDGMMIEWLKSHTNVIYQHPGANLNPYALGFAMYTDIRRICENPTDEDRDWFPDIAGSEWLPTLDHAMRNFKDESFIGQYL
;
A
#
# COMPACT_ATOMS: atom_id res chain seq x y z
N MET A 1 -39.79 5.73 -10.73
CA MET A 1 -38.79 4.76 -10.22
C MET A 1 -37.85 5.53 -9.31
N PRO A 2 -37.68 5.13 -8.04
CA PRO A 2 -36.76 5.81 -7.14
C PRO A 2 -35.31 5.52 -7.58
N PRO A 3 -34.37 6.44 -7.32
CA PRO A 3 -32.97 6.24 -7.68
C PRO A 3 -32.36 5.09 -6.87
N VAL A 4 -31.60 4.27 -7.59
CA VAL A 4 -30.86 3.11 -7.08
C VAL A 4 -29.91 3.56 -5.98
N GLY A 5 -30.00 2.89 -4.84
CA GLY A 5 -29.30 3.25 -3.61
C GLY A 5 -27.78 3.37 -3.79
N THR A 6 -27.26 4.52 -3.41
CA THR A 6 -25.89 4.63 -2.92
C THR A 6 -25.73 3.66 -1.76
N SER A 7 -24.86 2.65 -1.90
CA SER A 7 -24.50 1.80 -0.77
C SER A 7 -23.77 2.66 0.26
N ASP A 8 -24.55 3.16 1.21
CA ASP A 8 -24.07 3.86 2.38
C ASP A 8 -23.30 2.82 3.20
N ARG A 9 -21.99 2.64 2.92
CA ARG A 9 -21.06 1.90 3.78
C ARG A 9 -21.02 2.65 5.10
N ARG A 10 -22.00 2.38 5.99
CA ARG A 10 -21.99 2.84 7.38
C ARG A 10 -20.60 2.54 7.93
N GLN A 11 -19.85 3.59 8.25
CA GLN A 11 -18.55 3.44 8.87
C GLN A 11 -18.76 2.66 10.17
N ARG A 12 -18.14 1.48 10.25
CA ARG A 12 -18.22 0.63 11.44
C ARG A 12 -17.61 1.42 12.58
N GLN A 13 -18.38 1.71 13.63
CA GLN A 13 -17.84 2.39 14.79
C GLN A 13 -16.79 1.49 15.46
N PRO A 14 -15.64 2.04 15.87
CA PRO A 14 -14.63 1.27 16.59
C PRO A 14 -15.21 0.77 17.91
N LEU A 15 -14.74 -0.40 18.35
CA LEU A 15 -15.07 -0.90 19.68
C LEU A 15 -14.45 0.02 20.73
N GLN A 16 -15.16 0.29 21.83
CA GLN A 16 -14.57 0.99 22.97
C GLN A 16 -13.60 0.08 23.73
N ARG A 17 -13.98 -1.20 23.90
CA ARG A 17 -13.21 -2.21 24.62
C ARG A 17 -13.16 -3.51 23.85
N MET A 18 -12.09 -4.27 24.08
CA MET A 18 -11.94 -5.62 23.53
C MET A 18 -13.08 -6.53 24.00
N LYS A 19 -13.60 -7.36 23.10
CA LYS A 19 -14.59 -8.39 23.44
C LYS A 19 -13.96 -9.48 24.31
N PRO A 20 -14.69 -10.04 25.29
CA PRO A 20 -14.17 -11.11 26.14
C PRO A 20 -13.91 -12.40 25.34
N LEU A 21 -12.99 -13.23 25.81
CA LEU A 21 -12.78 -14.57 25.29
C LEU A 21 -13.93 -15.47 25.76
N ALA A 22 -14.54 -16.22 24.84
CA ALA A 22 -15.65 -17.12 25.17
C ALA A 22 -15.20 -18.30 26.04
N GLN A 23 -14.10 -18.94 25.68
CA GLN A 23 -13.53 -20.07 26.40
C GLN A 23 -12.02 -20.10 26.23
N ARG A 24 -11.28 -20.28 27.35
CA ARG A 24 -9.83 -20.51 27.32
C ARG A 24 -9.50 -21.92 26.81
N PRO A 25 -8.42 -22.09 26.04
CA PRO A 25 -7.98 -23.40 25.61
C PRO A 25 -7.51 -24.23 26.83
N GLY A 26 -7.67 -25.55 26.75
CA GLY A 26 -7.19 -26.46 27.80
C GLY A 26 -5.67 -26.61 27.82
N GLN A 27 -5.00 -26.31 26.70
CA GLN A 27 -3.56 -26.32 26.53
C GLN A 27 -3.16 -25.32 25.43
N PRO A 28 -1.92 -24.80 25.45
CA PRO A 28 -1.41 -23.98 24.35
C PRO A 28 -1.43 -24.71 23.00
N LEU A 29 -1.40 -23.94 21.91
CA LEU A 29 -1.18 -24.49 20.59
C LEU A 29 0.19 -25.20 20.52
N PRO A 30 0.33 -26.24 19.68
CA PRO A 30 1.63 -26.83 19.41
C PRO A 30 2.63 -25.77 18.96
N SER A 31 3.84 -25.79 19.51
CA SER A 31 4.91 -24.84 19.19
C SER A 31 6.23 -25.52 18.82
N PRO A 32 6.27 -26.39 17.78
CA PRO A 32 7.53 -26.83 17.17
C PRO A 32 8.25 -25.67 16.48
N ASN A 33 9.55 -25.82 16.21
CA ASN A 33 10.30 -24.85 15.41
C ASN A 33 9.86 -24.88 13.94
N ASP A 34 9.72 -26.08 13.38
CA ASP A 34 9.20 -26.31 12.03
C ASP A 34 7.69 -26.05 11.98
N TRP A 35 7.19 -25.66 10.82
CA TRP A 35 5.76 -25.41 10.60
C TRP A 35 5.15 -26.43 9.63
N SER A 36 3.83 -26.56 9.67
CA SER A 36 3.03 -27.25 8.65
C SER A 36 1.87 -26.36 8.22
N PHE A 37 1.22 -26.66 7.10
CA PHE A 37 0.07 -25.87 6.64
C PHE A 37 -1.06 -25.88 7.68
N GLU A 38 -1.30 -27.03 8.33
CA GLU A 38 -2.29 -27.17 9.39
C GLU A 38 -1.95 -26.27 10.60
N LEU A 39 -0.68 -26.22 11.00
CA LEU A 39 -0.25 -25.33 12.08
C LEU A 39 -0.41 -23.86 11.69
N ILE A 40 -0.05 -23.48 10.46
CA ILE A 40 -0.26 -22.12 9.96
C ILE A 40 -1.75 -21.75 10.01
N GLU A 41 -2.64 -22.65 9.59
CA GLU A 41 -4.08 -22.44 9.64
C GLU A 41 -4.62 -22.30 11.07
N ASP A 42 -4.16 -23.15 12.00
CA ASP A 42 -4.54 -23.09 13.41
C ASP A 42 -4.13 -21.75 14.04
N TYR A 43 -2.88 -21.34 13.85
CA TYR A 43 -2.39 -20.05 14.35
C TYR A 43 -3.13 -18.89 13.68
N HIS A 44 -3.33 -18.95 12.36
CA HIS A 44 -4.08 -17.94 11.63
C HIS A 44 -5.51 -17.78 12.17
N ALA A 45 -6.20 -18.89 12.47
CA ALA A 45 -7.56 -18.85 13.02
C ALA A 45 -7.61 -18.19 14.41
N VAL A 46 -6.64 -18.48 15.29
CA VAL A 46 -6.59 -17.86 16.63
C VAL A 46 -6.21 -16.38 16.55
N ILE A 47 -5.25 -16.01 15.69
CA ILE A 47 -4.88 -14.62 15.44
C ILE A 47 -6.10 -13.85 14.89
N LYS A 48 -6.82 -14.44 13.93
CA LYS A 48 -8.06 -13.88 13.37
C LYS A 48 -9.08 -13.59 14.45
N HIS A 49 -9.37 -14.59 15.30
CA HIS A 49 -10.35 -14.44 16.36
C HIS A 49 -9.93 -13.34 17.36
N THR A 50 -8.65 -13.28 17.69
CA THR A 50 -8.08 -12.25 18.57
C THR A 50 -8.22 -10.85 17.95
N ALA A 51 -7.90 -10.70 16.67
CA ALA A 51 -8.08 -9.45 15.91
C ALA A 51 -9.55 -9.00 15.85
N GLU A 52 -10.48 -9.93 15.62
CA GLU A 52 -11.92 -9.67 15.61
C GLU A 52 -12.46 -9.19 16.97
N ARG A 53 -11.86 -9.67 18.08
CA ARG A 53 -12.19 -9.22 19.44
C ARG A 53 -11.74 -7.79 19.72
N PHE A 54 -10.64 -7.34 19.10
CA PHE A 54 -10.23 -5.93 19.10
C PHE A 54 -11.01 -5.06 18.10
N GLY A 55 -11.75 -5.69 17.18
CA GLY A 55 -12.56 -4.98 16.19
C GLY A 55 -11.77 -4.53 14.96
N LEU A 56 -10.61 -5.14 14.69
CA LEU A 56 -9.85 -4.87 13.47
C LEU A 56 -10.71 -5.16 12.23
N ASP A 57 -10.64 -4.23 11.27
CA ASP A 57 -11.36 -4.32 10.00
C ASP A 57 -10.36 -4.58 8.87
N THR A 58 -10.35 -5.80 8.34
CA THR A 58 -9.40 -6.27 7.33
C THR A 58 -10.12 -6.74 6.06
N TYR A 59 -9.43 -6.74 4.91
CA TYR A 59 -9.85 -7.50 3.73
C TYR A 59 -9.72 -9.00 4.01
N ALA A 60 -10.33 -9.85 3.17
CA ALA A 60 -10.11 -11.28 3.27
C ALA A 60 -8.62 -11.59 3.11
N ASN A 61 -8.05 -12.47 3.94
CA ASN A 61 -6.64 -12.83 3.88
C ASN A 61 -6.42 -14.03 2.95
N GLN A 62 -5.39 -13.94 2.10
CA GLN A 62 -4.84 -15.02 1.31
C GLN A 62 -3.37 -15.21 1.70
N LEU A 63 -3.05 -16.35 2.30
CA LEU A 63 -1.70 -16.71 2.71
C LEU A 63 -1.02 -17.49 1.58
N GLU A 64 0.18 -17.06 1.18
CA GLU A 64 0.99 -17.78 0.19
C GLU A 64 2.39 -18.02 0.76
N VAL A 65 2.80 -19.29 0.84
CA VAL A 65 4.17 -19.63 1.23
C VAL A 65 5.07 -19.61 0.01
N ILE A 66 6.17 -18.87 0.09
CA ILE A 66 7.12 -18.66 -1.00
C ILE A 66 8.55 -18.90 -0.55
N THR A 67 9.41 -19.25 -1.51
CA THR A 67 10.86 -19.42 -1.29
C THR A 67 11.55 -18.07 -1.13
N ALA A 68 12.77 -18.04 -0.56
CA ALA A 68 13.55 -16.82 -0.50
C ALA A 68 13.83 -16.19 -1.89
N GLU A 69 13.98 -16.99 -2.94
CA GLU A 69 14.17 -16.50 -4.32
C GLU A 69 12.92 -15.78 -4.83
N GLN A 70 11.74 -16.38 -4.64
CA GLN A 70 10.46 -15.77 -4.98
C GLN A 70 10.22 -14.48 -4.20
N MET A 71 10.63 -14.44 -2.93
CA MET A 71 10.55 -13.23 -2.11
C MET A 71 11.44 -12.10 -2.67
N MET A 72 12.66 -12.40 -3.09
CA MET A 72 13.54 -11.40 -3.70
C MET A 72 12.98 -10.87 -5.02
N ASP A 73 12.39 -11.74 -5.84
CA ASP A 73 11.72 -11.34 -7.09
C ASP A 73 10.51 -10.43 -6.80
N ALA A 74 9.70 -10.80 -5.81
CA ALA A 74 8.61 -9.98 -5.33
C ALA A 74 9.09 -8.62 -4.79
N TYR A 75 10.20 -8.54 -4.05
CA TYR A 75 10.77 -7.25 -3.62
C TYR A 75 11.20 -6.37 -4.79
N ALA A 76 11.87 -6.97 -5.78
CA ALA A 76 12.32 -6.27 -6.98
C ALA A 76 11.15 -5.70 -7.80
N SER A 77 10.00 -6.38 -7.78
CA SER A 77 8.76 -5.94 -8.41
C SER A 77 7.89 -5.03 -7.52
N VAL A 78 8.40 -4.55 -6.39
CA VAL A 78 7.66 -3.71 -5.41
C VAL A 78 6.44 -4.44 -4.83
N GLY A 79 6.60 -5.74 -4.59
CA GLY A 79 5.59 -6.65 -4.04
C GLY A 79 4.51 -7.06 -5.05
N MET A 80 4.60 -6.68 -6.33
CA MET A 80 3.55 -6.99 -7.29
C MET A 80 3.71 -8.42 -7.85
N PRO A 81 2.64 -9.23 -7.89
CA PRO A 81 2.72 -10.62 -8.36
C PRO A 81 2.90 -10.68 -9.88
N VAL A 82 2.54 -9.60 -10.57
CA VAL A 82 2.65 -9.46 -12.02
C VAL A 82 3.08 -8.02 -12.32
N ASN A 83 4.14 -7.85 -13.10
CA ASN A 83 4.59 -6.54 -13.57
C ASN A 83 5.07 -6.63 -15.03
N TYR A 84 5.12 -5.49 -15.73
CA TYR A 84 5.83 -5.41 -17.01
C TYR A 84 7.35 -5.41 -16.76
N ARG A 85 8.11 -5.74 -17.80
CA ARG A 85 9.57 -5.79 -17.72
C ARG A 85 10.14 -4.39 -17.77
N HIS A 86 11.06 -4.10 -16.86
CA HIS A 86 11.84 -2.87 -16.86
C HIS A 86 13.16 -3.12 -16.15
N TRP A 87 14.28 -2.61 -16.68
CA TRP A 87 15.62 -2.90 -16.17
C TRP A 87 15.83 -2.40 -14.73
N SER A 88 15.10 -1.36 -14.29
CA SER A 88 15.22 -0.85 -12.92
C SER A 88 14.85 -1.89 -11.88
N TYR A 89 13.87 -2.76 -12.17
CA TYR A 89 13.47 -3.84 -11.28
C TYR A 89 14.60 -4.87 -11.16
N GLY A 90 15.25 -5.23 -12.28
CA GLY A 90 16.41 -6.12 -12.26
C GLY A 90 17.62 -5.53 -11.51
N LYS A 91 17.83 -4.21 -11.62
CA LYS A 91 18.84 -3.52 -10.81
C LYS A 91 18.53 -3.60 -9.31
N GLU A 92 17.27 -3.38 -8.93
CA GLU A 92 16.82 -3.49 -7.53
C GLU A 92 16.98 -4.93 -7.01
N PHE A 93 16.60 -5.92 -7.81
CA PHE A 93 16.81 -7.34 -7.50
C PHE A 93 18.27 -7.64 -7.13
N ILE A 94 19.21 -7.23 -7.99
CA ILE A 94 20.65 -7.47 -7.77
C ILE A 94 21.14 -6.74 -6.50
N ALA A 95 20.61 -5.55 -6.21
CA ALA A 95 20.96 -4.81 -5.00
C ALA A 95 20.47 -5.52 -3.72
N THR A 96 19.21 -5.98 -3.74
CA THR A 96 18.59 -6.73 -2.64
C THR A 96 19.27 -8.08 -2.43
N GLU A 97 19.47 -8.85 -3.50
CA GLU A 97 20.14 -10.16 -3.45
C GLU A 97 21.56 -10.05 -2.86
N ARG A 98 22.34 -9.04 -3.27
CA ARG A 98 23.68 -8.81 -2.73
C ARG A 98 23.67 -8.45 -1.26
N SER A 99 22.71 -7.62 -0.83
CA SER A 99 22.56 -7.22 0.58
C SER A 99 22.18 -8.41 1.45
N TYR A 100 21.29 -9.26 0.95
CA TYR A 100 20.90 -10.51 1.59
C TYR A 100 22.07 -11.49 1.72
N LYS A 101 22.78 -11.79 0.61
CA LYS A 101 23.93 -12.72 0.62
C LYS A 101 25.05 -12.28 1.55
N ARG A 102 25.17 -10.97 1.81
CA ARG A 102 26.15 -10.39 2.74
C ARG A 102 25.71 -10.41 4.21
N GLY A 103 24.50 -10.90 4.50
CA GLY A 103 23.92 -10.88 5.85
C GLY A 103 23.70 -9.46 6.39
N GLN A 104 23.72 -8.44 5.53
CA GLN A 104 23.56 -7.04 5.89
C GLN A 104 22.08 -6.65 6.03
N MET A 105 21.19 -7.49 5.51
CA MET A 105 19.75 -7.32 5.56
C MET A 105 19.17 -8.58 6.19
N GLY A 106 18.60 -8.46 7.39
CA GLY A 106 17.57 -9.42 7.80
C GLY A 106 16.41 -9.21 6.83
N LEU A 107 16.04 -10.24 6.07
CA LEU A 107 14.89 -10.13 5.16
C LEU A 107 13.71 -9.57 5.94
N ALA A 108 13.00 -8.61 5.36
CA ALA A 108 11.67 -8.31 5.84
C ALA A 108 10.85 -9.58 5.64
N TYR A 109 10.38 -10.12 6.77
CA TYR A 109 9.87 -11.49 6.89
C TYR A 109 8.58 -11.76 6.10
N GLU A 110 8.07 -10.74 5.45
CA GLU A 110 6.77 -10.68 4.80
C GLU A 110 6.84 -9.81 3.55
N ILE A 111 5.91 -10.04 2.64
CA ILE A 111 5.46 -9.02 1.69
C ILE A 111 3.93 -9.06 1.69
N VAL A 112 3.31 -7.90 1.84
CA VAL A 112 1.85 -7.77 1.81
C VAL A 112 1.39 -6.93 0.62
N ILE A 113 0.44 -7.47 -0.14
CA ILE A 113 -0.20 -6.77 -1.26
C ILE A 113 -1.55 -6.23 -0.79
N ASN A 114 -1.76 -4.93 -0.97
CA ASN A 114 -3.06 -4.29 -0.79
C ASN A 114 -4.03 -4.64 -1.95
N SER A 115 -4.56 -5.86 -1.87
CA SER A 115 -5.62 -6.38 -2.74
C SER A 115 -6.83 -6.88 -1.93
N ASP A 116 -7.93 -7.21 -2.58
CA ASP A 116 -9.10 -7.86 -1.98
C ASP A 116 -9.41 -9.16 -2.73
N PRO A 117 -8.94 -10.34 -2.25
CA PRO A 117 -8.31 -10.59 -0.94
C PRO A 117 -6.89 -10.01 -0.82
N CYS A 118 -6.49 -9.65 0.40
CA CYS A 118 -5.15 -9.20 0.75
C CYS A 118 -4.20 -10.40 0.74
N ILE A 119 -3.17 -10.33 -0.10
CA ILE A 119 -2.19 -11.41 -0.25
C ILE A 119 -1.04 -11.14 0.71
N ALA A 120 -0.70 -12.11 1.55
CA ALA A 120 0.44 -12.06 2.45
C ALA A 120 1.38 -13.22 2.14
N TYR A 121 2.61 -12.88 1.79
CA TYR A 121 3.66 -13.83 1.49
C TYR A 121 4.43 -14.21 2.76
N LEU A 122 4.48 -15.51 3.02
CA LEU A 122 5.18 -16.15 4.13
C LEU A 122 6.44 -16.82 3.59
N MET A 123 7.61 -16.55 4.18
CA MET A 123 8.82 -17.29 3.82
C MET A 123 8.77 -18.72 4.30
N GLU A 124 9.22 -19.68 3.49
CA GLU A 124 9.30 -21.08 3.91
C GLU A 124 10.35 -21.32 5.00
N GLU A 125 11.41 -20.51 5.03
CA GLU A 125 12.53 -20.64 5.97
C GLU A 125 12.22 -20.06 7.36
N ASN A 126 11.05 -19.40 7.52
CA ASN A 126 10.60 -18.88 8.80
C ASN A 126 10.30 -20.03 9.79
N THR A 127 10.66 -19.84 11.05
CA THR A 127 10.15 -20.70 12.14
C THR A 127 8.67 -20.47 12.36
N LEU A 128 7.97 -21.39 13.04
CA LEU A 128 6.56 -21.21 13.36
C LEU A 128 6.28 -19.92 14.15
N ALA A 129 7.18 -19.52 15.06
CA ALA A 129 7.10 -18.25 15.77
C ALA A 129 7.13 -17.05 14.82
N MET A 130 8.02 -17.11 13.84
CA MET A 130 8.12 -16.09 12.81
C MET A 130 6.88 -16.10 11.90
N GLN A 131 6.35 -17.27 11.52
CA GLN A 131 5.09 -17.34 10.76
C GLN A 131 3.93 -16.68 11.52
N ALA A 132 3.76 -16.98 12.81
CA ALA A 132 2.71 -16.37 13.63
C ALA A 132 2.88 -14.84 13.72
N LEU A 133 4.12 -14.37 13.87
CA LEU A 133 4.45 -12.94 13.88
C LEU A 133 4.15 -12.25 12.55
N VAL A 134 4.52 -12.86 11.42
CA VAL A 134 4.20 -12.34 10.09
C VAL A 134 2.69 -12.30 9.87
N ILE A 135 1.96 -13.37 10.19
CA ILE A 135 0.51 -13.42 10.03
C ILE A 135 -0.14 -12.29 10.84
N ALA A 136 0.26 -12.09 12.09
CA ALA A 136 -0.27 -11.00 12.90
C ALA A 136 0.09 -9.61 12.34
N HIS A 137 1.29 -9.46 11.77
CA HIS A 137 1.80 -8.20 11.23
C HIS A 137 1.19 -7.85 9.87
N ALA A 138 1.34 -8.71 8.86
CA ALA A 138 0.88 -8.48 7.50
C ALA A 138 -0.64 -8.62 7.38
N CYS A 139 -1.20 -9.75 7.82
CA CYS A 139 -2.61 -10.09 7.57
C CYS A 139 -3.60 -9.31 8.44
N TYR A 140 -3.16 -8.76 9.57
CA TYR A 140 -4.03 -8.01 10.48
C TYR A 140 -3.54 -6.59 10.74
N GLY A 141 -2.24 -6.37 10.87
CA GLY A 141 -1.64 -5.04 10.96
C GLY A 141 -1.78 -4.25 9.67
N HIS A 142 -0.95 -4.53 8.67
CA HIS A 142 -0.96 -3.82 7.38
C HIS A 142 -2.31 -3.87 6.68
N ASN A 143 -2.94 -5.05 6.62
CA ASN A 143 -4.25 -5.20 5.98
C ASN A 143 -5.30 -4.24 6.57
N SER A 144 -5.37 -4.13 7.91
CA SER A 144 -6.33 -3.19 8.52
C SER A 144 -5.97 -1.73 8.28
N PHE A 145 -4.68 -1.41 8.19
CA PHE A 145 -4.21 -0.08 7.82
C PHE A 145 -4.61 0.28 6.38
N PHE A 146 -4.35 -0.62 5.42
CA PHE A 146 -4.70 -0.45 4.01
C PHE A 146 -6.20 -0.27 3.80
N LYS A 147 -7.02 -1.04 4.51
CA LYS A 147 -8.48 -0.92 4.43
C LYS A 147 -9.02 0.35 5.10
N GLY A 148 -8.37 0.77 6.20
CA GLY A 148 -8.86 1.81 7.09
C GLY A 148 -8.45 3.23 6.72
N ASN A 149 -7.17 3.45 6.38
CA ASN A 149 -6.57 4.77 6.21
C ASN A 149 -7.14 5.53 5.01
N TYR A 150 -7.38 6.84 5.19
CA TYR A 150 -8.03 7.65 4.16
C TYR A 150 -7.23 7.72 2.85
N LEU A 151 -5.89 7.74 2.89
CA LEU A 151 -5.08 7.81 1.66
C LEU A 151 -5.24 6.54 0.84
N PHE A 152 -5.20 5.37 1.47
CA PHE A 152 -5.43 4.11 0.77
C PHE A 152 -6.84 4.05 0.20
N ARG A 153 -7.86 4.46 0.96
CA ARG A 153 -9.24 4.51 0.48
C ARG A 153 -9.44 5.46 -0.70
N MET A 154 -8.68 6.55 -0.78
CA MET A 154 -8.74 7.54 -1.86
C MET A 154 -7.99 7.08 -3.11
N TRP A 155 -6.77 6.54 -2.95
CA TRP A 155 -5.83 6.33 -4.04
C TRP A 155 -5.72 4.89 -4.53
N THR A 156 -6.15 3.92 -3.72
CA THR A 156 -6.11 2.50 -4.10
C THR A 156 -7.50 1.95 -4.41
N ASP A 157 -7.50 0.98 -5.31
CA ASP A 157 -8.61 0.07 -5.56
C ASP A 157 -8.10 -1.37 -5.43
N ALA A 158 -8.13 -1.86 -4.19
CA ALA A 158 -7.65 -3.20 -3.83
C ALA A 158 -8.34 -4.31 -4.64
N SER A 159 -9.57 -4.09 -5.11
CA SER A 159 -10.35 -5.10 -5.84
C SER A 159 -9.93 -5.29 -7.30
N SER A 160 -9.31 -4.28 -7.92
CA SER A 160 -9.01 -4.27 -9.36
C SER A 160 -7.52 -4.17 -9.68
N ILE A 161 -6.65 -4.00 -8.66
CA ILE A 161 -5.22 -3.80 -8.87
C ILE A 161 -4.56 -4.98 -9.60
N ILE A 162 -4.89 -6.22 -9.24
CA ILE A 162 -4.28 -7.41 -9.86
C ILE A 162 -4.63 -7.48 -11.35
N ASP A 163 -5.91 -7.32 -11.70
CA ASP A 163 -6.37 -7.28 -13.10
C ASP A 163 -5.70 -6.15 -13.89
N TYR A 164 -5.51 -4.99 -13.23
CA TYR A 164 -4.83 -3.86 -13.83
C TYR A 164 -3.36 -4.16 -14.15
N LEU A 165 -2.66 -4.85 -13.25
CA LEU A 165 -1.26 -5.23 -13.45
C LEU A 165 -1.09 -6.28 -14.56
N VAL A 166 -1.98 -7.27 -14.61
CA VAL A 166 -2.02 -8.24 -15.71
C VAL A 166 -2.26 -7.53 -17.05
N TYR A 167 -3.19 -6.58 -17.08
CA TYR A 167 -3.42 -5.75 -18.25
C TYR A 167 -2.17 -4.95 -18.65
N ALA A 168 -1.54 -4.25 -17.70
CA ALA A 168 -0.35 -3.44 -17.95
C ALA A 168 0.79 -4.28 -18.53
N LYS A 169 1.06 -5.45 -17.94
CA LYS A 169 2.06 -6.40 -18.45
C LYS A 169 1.80 -6.81 -19.89
N ASN A 170 0.58 -7.26 -20.18
CA ASN A 170 0.24 -7.72 -21.52
C ASN A 170 0.27 -6.58 -22.54
N TYR A 171 -0.20 -5.39 -22.16
CA TYR A 171 -0.19 -4.23 -23.03
C TYR A 171 1.23 -3.78 -23.41
N VAL A 172 2.15 -3.75 -22.44
CA VAL A 172 3.56 -3.43 -22.70
C VAL A 172 4.19 -4.49 -23.60
N ALA A 173 3.95 -5.78 -23.34
CA ALA A 173 4.46 -6.86 -24.20
C ALA A 173 3.94 -6.77 -25.64
N ASP A 174 2.65 -6.47 -25.83
CA ASP A 174 2.06 -6.25 -27.16
C ASP A 174 2.68 -5.03 -27.87
N CYS A 175 3.04 -3.98 -27.11
CA CYS A 175 3.73 -2.82 -27.66
C CYS A 175 5.17 -3.15 -28.06
N GLU A 176 5.89 -3.93 -27.27
CA GLU A 176 7.26 -4.38 -27.58
C GLU A 176 7.27 -5.18 -28.89
N GLU A 177 6.30 -6.07 -29.11
CA GLU A 177 6.16 -6.85 -30.34
C GLU A 177 5.88 -5.97 -31.56
N ARG A 178 5.03 -4.94 -31.42
CA ARG A 178 4.56 -4.12 -32.54
C ARG A 178 5.49 -2.96 -32.90
N TYR A 179 6.06 -2.31 -31.89
CA TYR A 179 6.80 -1.04 -32.04
C TYR A 179 8.30 -1.19 -31.78
N GLY A 180 8.74 -2.37 -31.32
CA GLY A 180 10.13 -2.67 -31.02
C GLY A 180 10.51 -2.32 -29.58
N LEU A 181 11.49 -3.07 -29.06
CA LEU A 181 11.94 -2.97 -27.67
C LEU A 181 12.48 -1.56 -27.34
N ASP A 182 13.43 -1.06 -28.12
CA ASP A 182 14.12 0.21 -27.85
C ASP A 182 13.15 1.41 -27.74
N ALA A 183 12.11 1.43 -28.56
CA ALA A 183 11.12 2.51 -28.58
C ALA A 183 10.22 2.48 -27.33
N VAL A 184 9.80 1.29 -26.91
CA VAL A 184 8.98 1.11 -25.71
C VAL A 184 9.80 1.36 -24.44
N GLU A 185 11.03 0.84 -24.38
CA GLU A 185 11.94 1.04 -23.25
C GLU A 185 12.27 2.53 -23.05
N GLY A 186 12.64 3.26 -24.11
CA GLY A 186 12.94 4.69 -23.99
C GLY A 186 11.75 5.54 -23.49
N LEU A 187 10.52 5.15 -23.84
CA LEU A 187 9.32 5.78 -23.29
C LEU A 187 9.08 5.40 -21.83
N LEU A 188 9.22 4.12 -21.49
CA LEU A 188 9.08 3.63 -20.12
C LEU A 188 10.10 4.30 -19.19
N ASP A 189 11.36 4.38 -19.59
CA ASP A 189 12.43 5.07 -18.87
C ASP A 189 12.05 6.52 -18.54
N SER A 190 11.55 7.24 -19.55
CA SER A 190 11.09 8.63 -19.41
C SER A 190 9.92 8.73 -18.42
N CYS A 191 8.98 7.79 -18.49
CA CYS A 191 7.84 7.75 -17.57
C CYS A 191 8.26 7.39 -16.14
N HIS A 192 9.17 6.43 -15.97
CA HIS A 192 9.71 6.02 -14.67
C HIS A 192 10.48 7.15 -13.99
N ALA A 193 11.26 7.93 -14.75
CA ALA A 193 11.93 9.12 -14.23
C ALA A 193 10.95 10.15 -13.64
N LEU A 194 9.74 10.22 -14.20
CA LEU A 194 8.67 11.14 -13.76
C LEU A 194 7.65 10.49 -12.81
N MET A 195 7.82 9.21 -12.45
CA MET A 195 6.84 8.44 -11.67
C MET A 195 6.49 9.10 -10.33
N ASN A 196 7.46 9.72 -9.66
CA ASN A 196 7.26 10.43 -8.39
C ASN A 196 6.42 11.72 -8.53
N HIS A 197 6.24 12.21 -9.75
CA HIS A 197 5.41 13.36 -10.11
C HIS A 197 4.13 12.93 -10.85
N GLY A 198 3.72 11.66 -10.73
CA GLY A 198 2.53 11.10 -11.38
C GLY A 198 1.22 11.21 -10.58
N VAL A 199 1.20 11.99 -9.50
CA VAL A 199 0.10 12.00 -8.53
C VAL A 199 -0.33 13.43 -8.21
N ASP A 200 -1.63 13.71 -8.30
CA ASP A 200 -2.22 14.98 -7.90
C ASP A 200 -2.48 14.96 -6.39
N ARG A 201 -1.75 15.70 -5.57
CA ARG A 201 -1.88 15.56 -4.10
C ARG A 201 -3.22 16.05 -3.57
N TYR A 202 -3.90 16.91 -4.31
CA TYR A 202 -5.10 17.63 -3.85
C TYR A 202 -6.37 17.36 -4.66
N ARG A 203 -6.29 16.63 -5.79
CA ARG A 203 -7.43 16.42 -6.70
C ARG A 203 -7.89 14.97 -6.70
N ARG A 204 -9.15 14.73 -6.34
CA ARG A 204 -9.76 13.39 -6.26
C ARG A 204 -10.17 12.89 -7.64
N PRO A 205 -9.58 11.82 -8.19
CA PRO A 205 -10.11 11.15 -9.38
C PRO A 205 -11.37 10.36 -9.02
N ALA A 206 -12.36 10.31 -9.90
CA ALA A 206 -13.50 9.42 -9.73
C ALA A 206 -13.06 7.96 -9.93
N LYS A 207 -13.50 7.05 -9.06
CA LYS A 207 -13.27 5.61 -9.24
C LYS A 207 -14.10 5.13 -10.42
N LEU A 208 -13.44 4.82 -11.53
CA LEU A 208 -14.04 4.18 -12.71
C LEU A 208 -13.54 2.75 -12.74
N SER A 209 -14.41 1.80 -13.08
CA SER A 209 -13.99 0.41 -13.26
C SER A 209 -13.09 0.26 -14.49
N LEU A 210 -12.26 -0.78 -14.50
CA LEU A 210 -11.37 -1.08 -15.63
C LEU A 210 -12.13 -1.26 -16.96
N ALA A 211 -13.33 -1.86 -16.90
CA ALA A 211 -14.20 -2.05 -18.05
C ALA A 211 -14.76 -0.72 -18.59
N GLU A 212 -15.24 0.16 -17.71
CA GLU A 212 -15.73 1.49 -18.09
C GLU A 212 -14.61 2.36 -18.64
N GLU A 213 -13.40 2.23 -18.10
CA GLU A 213 -12.24 2.93 -18.62
C GLU A 213 -11.83 2.43 -20.00
N ARG A 214 -11.79 1.11 -20.23
CA ARG A 214 -11.50 0.55 -21.56
C ARG A 214 -12.53 0.98 -22.59
N ALA A 215 -13.81 0.99 -22.22
CA ALA A 215 -14.87 1.51 -23.08
C ALA A 215 -14.62 2.98 -23.42
N ARG A 216 -14.33 3.83 -22.43
CA ARG A 216 -13.99 5.24 -22.65
C ARG A 216 -12.73 5.44 -23.48
N LEU A 217 -11.71 4.61 -23.31
CA LEU A 217 -10.50 4.67 -24.12
C LEU A 217 -10.80 4.34 -25.58
N LYS A 218 -11.50 3.22 -25.82
CA LYS A 218 -11.92 2.81 -27.16
C LYS A 218 -12.79 3.89 -27.81
N ASP A 219 -13.70 4.48 -27.05
CA ASP A 219 -14.53 5.59 -27.52
C ASP A 219 -13.70 6.84 -27.84
N ARG A 220 -12.68 7.16 -27.03
CA ARG A 220 -11.76 8.28 -27.28
C ARG A 220 -10.84 8.02 -28.45
N GLU A 221 -10.34 6.80 -28.63
CA GLU A 221 -9.57 6.38 -29.80
C GLU A 221 -10.41 6.47 -31.06
N ASN A 222 -11.65 5.96 -31.03
CA ASN A 222 -12.61 6.09 -32.12
C ASN A 222 -12.89 7.56 -32.41
N HIS A 223 -13.10 8.40 -31.39
CA HIS A 223 -13.32 9.85 -31.56
C HIS A 223 -12.10 10.57 -32.12
N ALA A 224 -10.90 10.22 -31.68
CA ALA A 224 -9.65 10.81 -32.18
C ALA A 224 -9.40 10.39 -33.63
N GLN A 225 -9.64 9.12 -33.98
CA GLN A 225 -9.61 8.63 -35.36
C GLN A 225 -10.64 9.34 -36.25
N LEU A 226 -11.84 9.64 -35.72
CA LEU A 226 -12.86 10.43 -36.43
C LEU A 226 -12.44 11.90 -36.61
N GLN A 227 -11.82 12.53 -35.61
CA GLN A 227 -11.39 13.94 -35.66
C GLN A 227 -10.13 14.17 -36.52
N ILE A 228 -9.25 13.17 -36.65
CA ILE A 228 -8.08 13.25 -37.54
C ILE A 228 -8.47 13.31 -39.02
N ASN A 229 -9.68 12.88 -39.40
CA ASN A 229 -10.13 12.88 -40.79
C ASN A 229 -10.72 14.24 -41.26
N ASP A 230 -11.25 15.06 -40.36
CA ASP A 230 -11.96 16.31 -40.74
C ASP A 230 -11.19 17.60 -40.48
N LEU A 231 -10.35 17.67 -39.44
CA LEU A 231 -9.65 18.91 -39.07
C LEU A 231 -8.44 19.24 -39.96
N TRP A 232 -7.88 18.26 -40.66
CA TRP A 232 -6.72 18.46 -41.55
C TRP A 232 -7.08 18.65 -43.02
N ARG A 233 -8.36 18.53 -43.40
CA ARG A 233 -8.77 18.58 -44.81
C ARG A 233 -9.34 19.92 -45.26
N THR A 234 -9.60 20.87 -44.34
CA THR A 234 -10.32 22.13 -44.68
C THR A 234 -9.76 23.40 -44.05
N LEU A 235 -8.45 23.50 -43.82
CA LEU A 235 -7.82 24.80 -43.54
C LEU A 235 -7.13 25.36 -44.79
N PRO A 236 -7.66 26.44 -45.42
CA PRO A 236 -6.92 27.17 -46.43
C PRO A 236 -5.70 27.84 -45.78
N LYS A 237 -4.51 27.66 -46.36
CA LYS A 237 -3.30 28.41 -46.00
C LYS A 237 -3.58 29.90 -46.20
N LYS A 238 -3.77 30.65 -45.10
CA LYS A 238 -3.72 32.12 -45.16
C LYS A 238 -2.26 32.57 -45.27
N PRO A 239 -1.95 33.53 -46.17
CA PRO A 239 -0.60 34.06 -46.28
C PRO A 239 -0.26 34.92 -45.06
N ASP A 240 1.04 35.01 -44.82
CA ASP A 240 1.73 35.60 -43.66
C ASP A 240 1.07 36.89 -43.14
N ARG A 241 0.69 36.87 -41.85
CA ARG A 241 0.60 38.08 -41.04
C ARG A 241 1.89 38.17 -40.20
N PRO A 242 2.58 39.31 -40.20
CA PRO A 242 3.80 39.50 -39.44
C PRO A 242 3.51 39.42 -37.95
N ASP A 243 4.51 38.92 -37.21
CA ASP A 243 4.53 38.66 -35.77
C ASP A 243 3.94 39.80 -34.92
N GLU A 244 2.64 39.77 -34.67
CA GLU A 244 2.14 40.20 -33.37
C GLU A 244 2.57 39.08 -32.42
N ALA A 245 3.56 39.36 -31.59
CA ALA A 245 3.97 38.49 -30.50
C ALA A 245 2.71 38.06 -29.74
N ALA A 246 2.22 36.86 -30.05
CA ALA A 246 1.20 36.21 -29.28
C ALA A 246 1.82 36.12 -27.90
N GLU A 247 1.41 36.99 -26.98
CA GLU A 247 1.72 36.86 -25.55
C GLU A 247 1.56 35.37 -25.27
N SER A 248 2.68 34.70 -24.95
CA SER A 248 2.70 33.25 -24.83
C SER A 248 1.70 32.93 -23.74
N ARG A 249 0.46 32.59 -24.12
CA ARG A 249 -0.60 32.28 -23.16
C ARG A 249 -0.01 31.18 -22.30
N ARG A 250 0.11 31.47 -21.00
CA ARG A 250 0.73 30.55 -20.06
C ARG A 250 -0.06 29.26 -20.13
N PHE A 251 0.51 28.24 -20.74
CA PHE A 251 -0.11 26.94 -20.90
C PHE A 251 0.66 25.93 -20.07
N PRO A 252 0.00 25.19 -19.17
CA PRO A 252 -1.42 25.27 -18.79
C PRO A 252 -1.74 26.53 -17.98
N ASP A 253 -3.02 26.97 -18.00
CA ASP A 253 -3.49 28.15 -17.27
C ASP A 253 -3.23 28.03 -15.76
N GLU A 254 -3.32 26.80 -15.23
CA GLU A 254 -2.99 26.44 -13.84
C GLU A 254 -1.83 25.43 -13.80
N PRO A 255 -0.86 25.59 -12.87
CA PRO A 255 0.21 24.62 -12.66
C PRO A 255 -0.33 23.21 -12.44
N GLN A 256 0.21 22.22 -13.16
CA GLN A 256 -0.14 20.82 -12.97
C GLN A 256 0.95 20.13 -12.15
N GLU A 257 0.56 19.58 -11.01
CA GLU A 257 1.47 18.80 -10.16
C GLU A 257 1.74 17.41 -10.76
N ASN A 258 0.70 16.81 -11.37
CA ASN A 258 0.80 15.51 -12.02
C ASN A 258 1.34 15.64 -13.45
N LEU A 259 2.66 15.54 -13.58
CA LEU A 259 3.37 15.67 -14.86
C LEU A 259 2.98 14.56 -15.83
N LEU A 260 2.81 13.32 -15.35
CA LEU A 260 2.39 12.22 -16.21
C LEU A 260 0.96 12.43 -16.74
N TYR A 261 0.04 12.95 -15.92
CA TYR A 261 -1.31 13.29 -16.36
C TYR A 261 -1.30 14.44 -17.38
N PHE A 262 -0.49 15.47 -17.10
CA PHE A 262 -0.34 16.60 -18.01
C PHE A 262 0.17 16.14 -19.38
N ILE A 263 1.20 15.30 -19.41
CA ILE A 263 1.74 14.72 -20.64
C ILE A 263 0.70 13.85 -21.35
N GLU A 264 0.02 12.96 -20.62
CA GLU A 264 -1.04 12.09 -21.15
C GLU A 264 -2.13 12.89 -21.88
N LYS A 265 -2.54 14.05 -21.34
CA LYS A 265 -3.64 14.85 -21.89
C LYS A 265 -3.24 15.90 -22.92
N ASN A 266 -2.03 16.45 -22.81
CA ASN A 266 -1.66 17.66 -23.54
C ASN A 266 -0.55 17.44 -24.57
N ALA A 267 0.13 16.28 -24.58
CA ALA A 267 1.16 16.01 -25.58
C ALA A 267 0.50 15.62 -26.94
N PRO A 268 0.59 16.48 -27.98
CA PRO A 268 -0.08 16.24 -29.25
C PRO A 268 0.63 15.20 -30.11
N LEU A 269 1.94 15.00 -29.88
CA LEU A 269 2.78 14.08 -30.65
C LEU A 269 2.73 12.64 -30.12
N LEU A 270 2.13 12.40 -28.96
CA LEU A 270 2.02 11.03 -28.43
C LEU A 270 1.01 10.24 -29.25
N GLU A 271 1.48 9.13 -29.80
CA GLU A 271 0.64 8.11 -30.39
C GLU A 271 -0.27 7.46 -29.32
N PRO A 272 -1.41 6.86 -29.72
CA PRO A 272 -2.33 6.23 -28.77
C PRO A 272 -1.65 5.23 -27.81
N TRP A 273 -0.71 4.42 -28.33
CA TRP A 273 -0.02 3.44 -27.51
C TRP A 273 0.92 4.07 -26.48
N GLN A 274 1.63 5.14 -26.86
CA GLN A 274 2.53 5.86 -25.96
C GLN A 274 1.73 6.52 -24.82
N ARG A 275 0.56 7.07 -25.15
CA ARG A 275 -0.34 7.66 -24.16
C ARG A 275 -0.83 6.63 -23.14
N GLU A 276 -1.11 5.40 -23.57
CA GLU A 276 -1.51 4.34 -22.66
C GLU A 276 -0.35 3.87 -21.77
N VAL A 277 0.88 3.80 -22.29
CA VAL A 277 2.08 3.53 -21.47
C VAL A 277 2.27 4.60 -20.38
N VAL A 278 2.15 5.89 -20.73
CA VAL A 278 2.19 6.99 -19.74
C VAL A 278 1.10 6.81 -18.68
N ARG A 279 -0.12 6.42 -19.09
CA ARG A 279 -1.24 6.15 -18.19
C ARG A 279 -0.95 4.98 -17.25
N ILE A 280 -0.33 3.91 -17.76
CA ILE A 280 0.09 2.73 -16.99
C ILE A 280 1.03 3.11 -15.86
N VAL A 281 2.13 3.78 -16.19
CA VAL A 281 3.11 4.22 -15.18
C VAL A 281 2.47 5.17 -14.17
N ARG A 282 1.61 6.08 -14.63
CA ARG A 282 0.87 7.01 -13.76
C ARG A 282 -0.03 6.29 -12.75
N LYS A 283 -0.81 5.31 -13.19
CA LYS A 283 -1.71 4.57 -12.29
C LYS A 283 -0.96 3.73 -11.26
N ILE A 284 0.16 3.13 -11.65
CA ILE A 284 1.04 2.40 -10.72
C ILE A 284 1.65 3.38 -9.71
N ALA A 285 2.12 4.55 -10.15
CA ALA A 285 2.62 5.60 -9.26
C ALA A 285 1.58 6.06 -8.23
N GLN A 286 0.32 6.18 -8.65
CA GLN A 286 -0.81 6.55 -7.79
C GLN A 286 -1.12 5.46 -6.76
N TYR A 287 -1.08 4.18 -7.15
CA TYR A 287 -1.30 3.07 -6.23
C TYR A 287 -0.28 3.04 -5.08
N PHE A 288 1.00 3.31 -5.37
CA PHE A 288 2.07 3.34 -4.38
C PHE A 288 2.23 4.68 -3.63
N TYR A 289 1.40 5.67 -3.94
CA TYR A 289 1.48 6.97 -3.28
C TYR A 289 1.19 6.91 -1.77
N PRO A 290 0.12 6.24 -1.30
CA PRO A 290 -0.18 6.15 0.12
C PRO A 290 0.96 5.54 0.94
N GLN A 291 1.53 4.41 0.50
CA GLN A 291 2.63 3.73 1.21
C GLN A 291 3.82 4.65 1.49
N ARG A 292 4.15 5.55 0.55
CA ARG A 292 5.23 6.52 0.72
C ARG A 292 4.90 7.68 1.65
N GLN A 293 3.62 7.94 1.90
CA GLN A 293 3.15 9.04 2.76
C GLN A 293 2.81 8.58 4.18
N THR A 294 2.77 7.26 4.39
CA THR A 294 2.32 6.64 5.64
C THR A 294 3.28 5.54 6.10
N GLN A 295 4.57 5.64 5.79
CA GLN A 295 5.53 4.59 6.11
C GLN A 295 5.63 4.40 7.64
N VAL A 296 5.81 5.50 8.39
CA VAL A 296 5.91 5.44 9.87
C VAL A 296 4.60 4.92 10.47
N MET A 297 3.46 5.43 10.00
CA MET A 297 2.15 5.01 10.49
C MET A 297 1.82 3.56 10.14
N ASN A 298 2.13 3.10 8.93
CA ASN A 298 1.82 1.75 8.46
C ASN A 298 2.67 0.72 9.21
N GLU A 299 4.00 0.90 9.22
CA GLU A 299 4.92 0.02 9.94
C GLU A 299 4.63 0.06 11.45
N GLY A 300 4.42 1.26 12.01
CA GLY A 300 4.05 1.41 13.42
C GLY A 300 2.74 0.73 13.79
N TRP A 301 1.72 0.80 12.93
CA TRP A 301 0.41 0.19 13.19
C TRP A 301 0.51 -1.33 13.15
N ALA A 302 1.21 -1.88 12.16
CA ALA A 302 1.45 -3.31 12.06
C ALA A 302 2.30 -3.82 13.23
N THR A 303 3.30 -3.05 13.65
CA THR A 303 4.13 -3.35 14.84
C THR A 303 3.40 -3.16 16.16
N PHE A 304 2.42 -2.28 16.22
CA PHE A 304 1.55 -2.19 17.40
C PHE A 304 0.66 -3.42 17.49
N TRP A 305 0.00 -3.79 16.40
CA TRP A 305 -0.97 -4.87 16.41
C TRP A 305 -0.34 -6.25 16.52
N HIS A 306 0.76 -6.56 15.83
CA HIS A 306 1.37 -7.89 15.98
C HIS A 306 1.81 -8.17 17.42
N HIS A 307 2.26 -7.14 18.14
CA HIS A 307 2.73 -7.20 19.51
C HIS A 307 1.53 -7.35 20.43
N ARG A 308 0.46 -6.57 20.23
CA ARG A 308 -0.77 -6.68 21.03
C ARG A 308 -1.50 -8.01 20.82
N LEU A 309 -1.61 -8.48 19.57
CA LEU A 309 -2.29 -9.73 19.25
C LEU A 309 -1.56 -10.93 19.85
N LEU A 310 -0.25 -11.04 19.69
CA LEU A 310 0.52 -12.16 20.22
C LEU A 310 0.59 -12.15 21.76
N ASN A 311 0.78 -10.99 22.39
CA ASN A 311 0.68 -10.90 23.86
C ASN A 311 -0.72 -11.30 24.35
N GLN A 312 -1.77 -10.87 23.66
CA GLN A 312 -3.13 -11.23 24.04
C GLN A 312 -3.40 -12.73 23.88
N MET A 313 -2.87 -13.36 22.83
CA MET A 313 -2.95 -14.81 22.66
C MET A 313 -2.24 -15.56 23.78
N TYR A 314 -1.11 -15.04 24.29
CA TYR A 314 -0.45 -15.59 25.47
C TYR A 314 -1.28 -15.43 26.74
N ASP A 315 -1.82 -14.25 27.00
CA ASP A 315 -2.71 -13.98 28.15
C ASP A 315 -3.98 -14.85 28.14
N ASP A 316 -4.44 -15.19 26.94
CA ASP A 316 -5.57 -16.09 26.71
C ASP A 316 -5.21 -17.58 26.83
N GLY A 317 -3.91 -17.93 26.90
CA GLY A 317 -3.39 -19.28 27.09
C GLY A 317 -3.09 -20.06 25.81
N TYR A 318 -3.07 -19.40 24.64
CA TYR A 318 -2.81 -20.06 23.35
C TYR A 318 -1.32 -20.24 23.03
N LEU A 319 -0.44 -19.39 23.56
CA LEU A 319 1.00 -19.43 23.28
C LEU A 319 1.79 -20.04 24.43
N SER A 320 2.86 -20.76 24.11
CA SER A 320 3.83 -21.26 25.09
C SER A 320 4.90 -20.21 25.43
N ASP A 321 5.58 -20.36 26.57
CA ASP A 321 6.66 -19.46 26.99
C ASP A 321 7.81 -19.42 25.96
N GLY A 322 8.13 -20.57 25.36
CA GLY A 322 9.18 -20.66 24.33
C GLY A 322 8.81 -19.84 23.08
N MET A 323 7.57 -19.98 22.62
CA MET A 323 7.03 -19.19 21.51
C MET A 323 7.10 -17.69 21.79
N MET A 324 6.77 -17.28 23.03
CA MET A 324 6.82 -15.88 23.45
C MET A 324 8.22 -15.29 23.34
N ILE A 325 9.22 -15.98 23.89
CA ILE A 325 10.61 -15.50 23.87
C ILE A 325 11.11 -15.36 22.43
N GLU A 326 10.76 -16.31 21.56
CA GLU A 326 11.23 -16.33 20.18
C GLU A 326 10.70 -15.15 19.36
N TRP A 327 9.38 -14.92 19.34
CA TRP A 327 8.83 -13.82 18.56
C TRP A 327 9.20 -12.46 19.16
N LEU A 328 9.31 -12.35 20.50
CA LEU A 328 9.75 -11.11 21.16
C LEU A 328 11.17 -10.74 20.75
N LYS A 329 12.08 -11.72 20.62
CA LYS A 329 13.42 -11.48 20.10
C LYS A 329 13.35 -10.87 18.70
N SER A 330 12.54 -11.43 17.80
CA SER A 330 12.34 -10.87 16.45
C SER A 330 11.75 -9.46 16.49
N HIS A 331 10.73 -9.23 17.31
CA HIS A 331 10.12 -7.89 17.50
C HIS A 331 11.16 -6.86 17.97
N THR A 332 11.94 -7.17 19.01
CA THR A 332 12.96 -6.25 19.54
C THR A 332 14.04 -5.89 18.53
N ASN A 333 14.43 -6.83 17.65
CA ASN A 333 15.38 -6.56 16.58
C ASN A 333 14.81 -5.58 15.54
N VAL A 334 13.53 -5.71 15.19
CA VAL A 334 12.87 -4.84 14.20
C VAL A 334 12.70 -3.42 14.73
N ILE A 335 12.34 -3.24 16.01
CA ILE A 335 12.16 -1.92 16.61
C ILE A 335 13.46 -1.29 17.13
N TYR A 336 14.60 -1.96 16.97
CA TYR A 336 15.88 -1.42 17.43
C TYR A 336 16.30 -0.22 16.57
N GLN A 337 16.53 0.92 17.22
CA GLN A 337 17.10 2.11 16.58
C GLN A 337 18.62 2.08 16.72
N HIS A 338 19.33 1.85 15.62
CA HIS A 338 20.79 1.95 15.61
C HIS A 338 21.24 3.41 15.84
N PRO A 339 22.17 3.67 16.78
CA PRO A 339 22.73 5.00 16.99
C PRO A 339 23.38 5.54 15.71
N GLY A 340 23.03 6.77 15.33
CA GLY A 340 23.58 7.44 14.13
C GLY A 340 23.01 6.95 12.79
N ALA A 341 22.09 5.98 12.79
CA ALA A 341 21.32 5.61 11.59
C ALA A 341 20.15 6.58 11.37
N ASN A 342 19.56 6.50 10.16
CA ASN A 342 18.27 7.14 9.91
C ASN A 342 17.21 6.63 10.90
N LEU A 343 16.17 7.43 11.10
CA LEU A 343 15.05 7.08 11.95
C LEU A 343 14.38 5.78 11.44
N ASN A 344 14.24 4.81 12.34
CA ASN A 344 13.58 3.55 12.09
C ASN A 344 12.04 3.76 12.18
N PRO A 345 11.28 3.58 11.07
CA PRO A 345 9.85 3.80 11.05
C PRO A 345 9.09 2.84 11.98
N TYR A 346 9.56 1.60 12.13
CA TYR A 346 8.99 0.63 13.07
C TYR A 346 9.11 1.13 14.52
N ALA A 347 10.30 1.62 14.89
CA ALA A 347 10.57 2.10 16.24
C ALA A 347 9.73 3.33 16.58
N LEU A 348 9.74 4.36 15.71
CA LEU A 348 8.98 5.58 15.96
C LEU A 348 7.47 5.31 15.97
N GLY A 349 6.96 4.63 14.94
CA GLY A 349 5.53 4.38 14.80
C GLY A 349 4.99 3.53 15.95
N PHE A 350 5.71 2.48 16.37
CA PHE A 350 5.34 1.68 17.53
C PHE A 350 5.32 2.47 18.83
N ALA A 351 6.34 3.31 19.05
CA ALA A 351 6.43 4.17 20.23
C ALA A 351 5.26 5.15 20.28
N MET A 352 4.93 5.80 19.15
CA MET A 352 3.82 6.75 19.07
C MET A 352 2.46 6.09 19.35
N TYR A 353 2.13 4.95 18.72
CA TYR A 353 0.85 4.27 19.01
C TYR A 353 0.78 3.75 20.45
N THR A 354 1.91 3.29 21.00
CA THR A 354 2.00 2.88 22.40
C THR A 354 1.79 4.06 23.34
N ASP A 355 2.34 5.23 23.00
CA ASP A 355 2.21 6.45 23.80
C ASP A 355 0.79 7.01 23.74
N ILE A 356 0.14 7.05 22.58
CA ILE A 356 -1.28 7.45 22.47
C ILE A 356 -2.16 6.56 23.37
N ARG A 357 -1.91 5.25 23.38
CA ARG A 357 -2.62 4.35 24.28
C ARG A 357 -2.31 4.64 25.75
N ARG A 358 -1.05 4.91 26.10
CA ARG A 358 -0.65 5.31 27.46
C ARG A 358 -1.37 6.59 27.89
N ILE A 359 -1.47 7.60 27.04
CA ILE A 359 -2.20 8.85 27.30
C ILE A 359 -3.68 8.56 27.61
N CYS A 360 -4.28 7.65 26.85
CA CYS A 360 -5.66 7.24 27.06
C CYS A 360 -5.86 6.51 28.41
N GLU A 361 -4.99 5.54 28.74
CA GLU A 361 -5.16 4.67 29.92
C GLU A 361 -4.58 5.27 31.22
N ASN A 362 -3.43 5.93 31.15
CA ASN A 362 -2.63 6.44 32.26
C ASN A 362 -2.02 7.83 31.94
N PRO A 363 -2.85 8.88 31.77
CA PRO A 363 -2.37 10.22 31.47
C PRO A 363 -1.60 10.84 32.65
N THR A 364 -0.50 11.52 32.33
CA THR A 364 0.24 12.44 33.21
C THR A 364 -0.42 13.82 33.21
N ASP A 365 0.02 14.72 34.08
CA ASP A 365 -0.48 16.11 34.11
C ASP A 365 -0.16 16.85 32.79
N GLU A 366 1.02 16.63 32.21
CA GLU A 366 1.41 17.20 30.92
C GLU A 366 0.50 16.71 29.79
N ASP A 367 0.12 15.43 29.78
CA ASP A 367 -0.78 14.89 28.77
C ASP A 367 -2.19 15.51 28.85
N ARG A 368 -2.63 15.93 30.04
CA ARG A 368 -3.93 16.59 30.21
C ARG A 368 -3.93 18.00 29.65
N ASP A 369 -2.78 18.67 29.67
CA ASP A 369 -2.62 20.01 29.11
C ASP A 369 -2.49 19.98 27.58
N TRP A 370 -1.68 19.06 27.04
CA TRP A 370 -1.44 18.95 25.60
C TRP A 370 -2.51 18.16 24.85
N PHE A 371 -3.10 17.16 25.49
CA PHE A 371 -4.06 16.23 24.88
C PHE A 371 -5.38 16.11 25.66
N PRO A 372 -6.06 17.23 25.96
CA PRO A 372 -7.25 17.24 26.81
C PRO A 372 -8.39 16.36 26.26
N ASP A 373 -8.47 16.19 24.95
CA ASP A 373 -9.54 15.42 24.28
C ASP A 373 -9.35 13.91 24.37
N ILE A 374 -8.12 13.41 24.57
CA ILE A 374 -7.81 11.96 24.58
C ILE A 374 -7.30 11.46 25.93
N ALA A 375 -6.81 12.34 26.80
CA ALA A 375 -6.34 11.97 28.14
C ALA A 375 -7.47 11.35 28.98
N GLY A 376 -7.36 10.06 29.30
CA GLY A 376 -8.42 9.31 30.01
C GLY A 376 -9.57 8.80 29.13
N SER A 377 -9.45 8.89 27.80
CA SER A 377 -10.43 8.35 26.84
C SER A 377 -10.25 6.84 26.61
N GLU A 378 -11.20 6.20 25.91
CA GLU A 378 -11.03 4.81 25.48
C GLU A 378 -10.02 4.75 24.32
N TRP A 379 -8.95 3.97 24.46
CA TRP A 379 -7.82 3.99 23.53
C TRP A 379 -8.14 3.41 22.14
N LEU A 380 -9.05 2.44 22.03
CA LEU A 380 -9.38 1.79 20.76
C LEU A 380 -9.99 2.78 19.74
N PRO A 381 -11.04 3.56 20.08
CA PRO A 381 -11.53 4.62 19.20
C PRO A 381 -10.50 5.69 18.87
N THR A 382 -9.66 6.07 19.83
CA THR A 382 -8.60 7.07 19.63
C THR A 382 -7.56 6.61 18.62
N LEU A 383 -7.10 5.35 18.74
CA LEU A 383 -6.16 4.76 17.78
C LEU A 383 -6.80 4.56 16.39
N ASP A 384 -8.05 4.10 16.32
CA ASP A 384 -8.78 3.98 15.05
C ASP A 384 -8.93 5.35 14.37
N HIS A 385 -9.22 6.41 15.13
CA HIS A 385 -9.27 7.77 14.60
C HIS A 385 -7.92 8.24 14.04
N ALA A 386 -6.84 8.04 14.80
CA ALA A 386 -5.49 8.41 14.37
C ALA A 386 -5.09 7.67 13.08
N MET A 387 -5.29 6.35 13.04
CA MET A 387 -4.99 5.53 11.87
C MET A 387 -5.80 5.94 10.63
N ARG A 388 -7.09 6.28 10.80
CA ARG A 388 -7.96 6.57 9.66
C ARG A 388 -7.72 7.92 9.02
N ASN A 389 -7.33 8.94 9.80
CA ASN A 389 -7.44 10.34 9.38
C ASN A 389 -6.11 11.06 9.17
N PHE A 390 -4.97 10.43 9.49
CA PHE A 390 -3.66 11.05 9.40
C PHE A 390 -2.75 10.34 8.37
N LYS A 391 -1.78 11.12 7.88
CA LYS A 391 -0.56 10.65 7.20
C LYS A 391 0.66 10.93 8.09
N ASP A 392 1.83 10.40 7.77
CA ASP A 392 3.02 10.47 8.65
C ASP A 392 3.30 11.88 9.18
N GLU A 393 3.41 12.87 8.28
CA GLU A 393 3.70 14.26 8.65
C GLU A 393 2.68 14.84 9.65
N SER A 394 1.38 14.65 9.37
CA SER A 394 0.31 15.14 10.24
C SER A 394 0.15 14.32 11.52
N PHE A 395 0.50 13.03 11.49
CA PHE A 395 0.44 12.15 12.65
C PHE A 395 1.55 12.50 13.63
N ILE A 396 2.77 12.68 13.13
CA ILE A 396 3.91 13.15 13.91
C ILE A 396 3.59 14.51 14.50
N GLY A 397 3.25 15.51 13.68
CA GLY A 397 2.97 16.85 14.20
C GLY A 397 1.76 16.98 15.13
N GLN A 398 0.88 15.97 15.19
CA GLN A 398 -0.27 15.96 16.08
C GLN A 398 -0.01 15.24 17.41
N TYR A 399 0.83 14.19 17.41
CA TYR A 399 0.99 13.28 18.56
C TYR A 399 2.43 13.18 19.10
N LEU A 400 3.36 13.96 18.55
CA LEU A 400 4.74 14.10 19.00
C LEU A 400 5.15 15.58 18.93
#